data_AF-A0A2V4DLB3-F1
#
_entry.id   AF-A0A2V4DLB3-F1
#
_cell.length_a   1.000
_cell.length_b   1.000
_cell.length_c   1.000
_cell.angle_alpha   90.00
_cell.angle_beta   90.00
_cell.angle_gamma   90.00
#
_symmetry.space_group_name_H-M   'P 1'
#
loop_
_entity.id
_entity.type
_entity.pdbx_description
1 polymer ?
#
loop_
_entity_poly.entity_id
_entity_poly.type
_entity_poly.pdbx_seq_one_letter_code
_entity_poly.pdbx_strand_id
1 'polypeptide(L)' 'MFDDGSDELFEGIWPFMKRALLLLLPLWVYLICWSAGLNLFLSAIIAGISLSFIQVFEKIKLKRQLESNSAGDNVIK' A
#
# COMPACT_ATOMS: atom_id res chain seq x y z
N MET A 1 -26.24 -0.73 22.42
CA MET A 1 -25.95 -0.76 20.97
C MET A 1 -25.50 0.63 20.59
N PHE A 2 -24.22 0.92 20.78
CA PHE A 2 -23.60 2.05 20.10
C PHE A 2 -23.37 1.55 18.68
N ASP A 3 -24.35 1.84 17.82
CA ASP A 3 -24.18 1.75 16.38
C ASP A 3 -23.20 2.86 16.01
N ASP A 4 -21.93 2.49 15.97
CA ASP A 4 -20.80 3.41 15.95
C ASP A 4 -20.65 3.94 14.54
N GLY A 5 -21.37 5.02 14.21
CA GLY A 5 -21.22 5.69 12.91
C GLY A 5 -19.78 6.12 12.60
N SER A 6 -18.87 6.14 13.60
CA SER A 6 -17.43 6.23 13.38
C SER A 6 -16.86 5.03 12.65
N ASP A 7 -17.27 3.81 12.93
CA ASP A 7 -16.77 2.60 12.25
C ASP A 7 -17.13 2.63 10.75
N GLU A 8 -18.31 3.12 10.39
CA GLU A 8 -18.76 3.24 9.00
C GLU A 8 -18.01 4.36 8.23
N LEU A 9 -17.68 5.46 8.91
CA LEU A 9 -16.82 6.53 8.37
C LEU A 9 -15.35 6.06 8.26
N PHE A 10 -14.86 5.30 9.23
CA PHE A 10 -13.52 4.73 9.20
C PHE A 10 -13.38 3.67 8.11
N GLU A 11 -14.41 2.85 7.86
CA GLU A 11 -14.42 1.91 6.73
C GLU A 11 -14.27 2.63 5.39
N GLY A 12 -14.94 3.77 5.20
CA GLY A 12 -14.82 4.60 4.01
C GLY A 12 -13.46 5.30 3.88
N ILE A 13 -12.87 5.75 5.00
CA ILE A 13 -11.58 6.45 5.05
C ILE A 13 -10.38 5.49 4.99
N TRP A 14 -10.53 4.27 5.49
CA TRP A 14 -9.50 3.23 5.53
C TRP A 14 -8.78 2.98 4.19
N PRO A 15 -9.47 2.82 3.04
CA PRO A 15 -8.80 2.62 1.75
C PRO A 15 -7.98 3.85 1.33
N PHE A 16 -8.42 5.06 1.68
CA PHE A 16 -7.68 6.28 1.40
C PHE A 16 -6.41 6.38 2.27
N MET A 17 -6.57 6.13 3.57
CA MET A 17 -5.46 6.14 4.54
C MET A 17 -4.37 5.12 4.15
N LYS A 18 -4.78 3.93 3.71
CA LYS A 18 -3.87 2.88 3.24
C LYS A 18 -3.08 3.29 2.00
N ARG A 19 -3.70 4.03 1.07
CA ARG A 19 -3.02 4.57 -0.12
C ARG A 19 -2.02 5.66 0.26
N ALA A 20 -2.41 6.60 1.11
CA ALA A 20 -1.52 7.67 1.57
C ALA A 20 -0.29 7.10 2.30
N LEU A 21 -0.49 6.09 3.14
CA LEU A 21 0.59 5.42 3.86
C LEU A 21 1.58 4.71 2.92
N LEU A 22 1.08 4.04 1.88
CA LEU A 22 1.93 3.42 0.85
C LEU A 22 2.71 4.46 0.03
N LEU A 23 2.08 5.59 -0.31
CA LEU A 23 2.71 6.69 -1.05
C LEU A 23 3.85 7.34 -0.26
N LEU A 24 3.71 7.41 1.06
CA LEU A 24 4.73 7.96 1.96
C LEU A 24 5.81 6.93 2.32
N LEU A 25 5.63 5.64 2.04
CA LEU A 25 6.58 4.57 2.38
C LEU A 25 8.04 4.87 1.98
N PRO A 26 8.37 5.34 0.75
CA PRO A 26 9.75 5.70 0.40
C PRO A 26 10.29 6.88 1.22
N LEU A 27 9.43 7.83 1.62
CA LEU A 27 9.81 8.92 2.53
C LEU A 27 10.18 8.36 3.91
N TRP A 28 9.39 7.42 4.43
CA TRP A 28 9.68 6.74 5.71
C TRP A 28 11.00 5.96 5.66
N VAL A 29 11.24 5.21 4.58
CA VAL A 29 12.49 4.47 4.38
C VAL A 29 13.68 5.42 4.33
N TYR A 30 13.55 6.55 3.63
CA TYR A 30 14.57 7.59 3.60
C TYR A 30 14.86 8.19 4.99
N LEU A 31 13.81 8.52 5.75
CA LEU A 31 13.94 9.08 7.11
C LEU A 31 14.61 8.10 8.08
N ILE A 32 14.28 6.81 8.00
CA ILE A 32 14.88 5.76 8.82
C ILE A 32 16.36 5.60 8.48
N CYS A 33 16.70 5.53 7.19
CA CYS A 33 18.09 5.42 6.73
C CYS A 33 18.91 6.67 7.10
N TRP A 34 18.31 7.85 7.01
CA TRP A 34 18.94 9.09 7.46
C TRP A 34 19.16 9.11 8.97
N SER A 35 18.16 8.70 9.77
CA SER A 35 18.28 8.57 11.22
C SER A 35 19.31 7.52 11.65
N ALA A 36 19.59 6.52 10.81
CA ALA A 36 20.62 5.52 11.05
C ALA A 36 22.05 6.03 10.76
N GLY A 37 22.21 7.30 10.35
CA GLY A 37 23.51 7.90 10.04
C GLY A 37 24.10 7.47 8.69
N LEU A 38 23.28 6.88 7.81
CA LEU A 38 23.73 6.50 6.47
C LEU A 38 23.91 7.74 5.58
N ASN A 39 24.84 7.65 4.64
CA ASN A 39 25.10 8.70 3.67
C ASN A 39 23.84 9.01 2.84
N LEU A 40 23.56 10.29 2.56
CA LEU A 40 22.33 10.73 1.89
C LEU A 40 22.08 9.98 0.57
N PHE A 41 23.15 9.75 -0.20
CA PHE A 41 23.08 9.03 -1.46
C PHE A 41 22.60 7.58 -1.28
N LEU A 42 23.11 6.89 -0.25
CA LEU A 42 22.73 5.50 0.01
C LEU A 42 21.28 5.41 0.50
N SER A 43 20.88 6.36 1.35
CA SER A 43 19.49 6.50 1.80
C SER A 43 18.53 6.74 0.63
N ALA A 44 18.89 7.61 -0.30
CA ALA A 44 18.08 7.92 -1.48
C ALA A 44 17.93 6.71 -2.43
N ILE A 45 19.01 5.94 -2.63
CA ILE A 45 18.97 4.71 -3.45
C ILE A 45 18.01 3.68 -2.82
N ILE A 46 18.10 3.46 -1.51
CA ILE A 46 17.25 2.50 -0.79
C ILE A 46 15.79 2.95 -0.81
N ALA A 47 15.53 4.25 -0.63
CA ALA A 47 14.20 4.83 -0.76
C ALA A 47 13.62 4.65 -2.17
N GLY A 48 14.44 4.83 -3.22
CA GLY A 48 14.05 4.58 -4.60
C GLY A 48 13.69 3.11 -4.88
N ILE A 49 14.42 2.16 -4.30
CA ILE A 49 14.11 0.72 -4.43
C ILE A 49 12.78 0.38 -3.75
N SER A 50 12.45 1.05 -2.64
CA SER A 50 11.16 0.89 -1.96
C SER A 50 9.97 1.24 -2.88
N LEU A 51 10.12 2.21 -3.79
CA LEU A 51 9.09 2.57 -4.76
C LEU A 51 8.81 1.42 -5.76
N SER A 52 9.85 0.76 -6.25
CA SER A 52 9.70 -0.41 -7.14
C SER A 52 8.94 -1.56 -6.46
N PHE A 53 9.13 -1.74 -5.16
CA PHE A 53 8.44 -2.76 -4.39
C PHE A 53 6.91 -2.53 -4.35
N ILE A 54 6.49 -1.27 -4.20
CA ILE A 54 5.06 -0.89 -4.18
C ILE A 54 4.39 -1.23 -5.51
N GLN A 55 5.03 -0.94 -6.65
CA GLN A 55 4.47 -1.23 -7.97
C GLN A 55 4.24 -2.73 -8.19
N VAL A 56 5.17 -3.56 -7.74
CA VAL A 56 5.02 -5.02 -7.81
C VAL A 56 3.88 -5.49 -6.92
N PHE A 57 3.77 -4.94 -5.71
CA PHE A 57 2.70 -5.27 -4.78
C PHE A 57 1.31 -4.91 -5.34
N GLU A 58 1.17 -3.74 -5.95
CA GLU A 58 -0.07 -3.34 -6.61
C GLU A 58 -0.41 -4.25 -7.79
N LYS A 59 0.58 -4.62 -8.63
CA LYS A 59 0.37 -5.59 -9.73
C LYS A 59 -0.10 -6.95 -9.23
N ILE A 60 0.45 -7.46 -8.14
CA ILE A 60 0.02 -8.74 -7.55
C ILE A 60 -1.41 -8.63 -7.02
N LYS A 61 -1.73 -7.54 -6.32
CA LYS A 61 -3.08 -7.28 -5.81
C LYS A 61 -4.11 -7.21 -6.96
N LEU A 62 -3.78 -6.52 -8.04
CA LEU A 62 -4.60 -6.43 -9.25
C LEU A 62 -4.80 -7.81 -9.90
N LYS A 63 -3.74 -8.60 -10.05
CA LYS A 63 -3.83 -9.99 -10.57
C LYS A 63 -4.79 -10.84 -9.75
N ARG A 64 -4.69 -10.78 -8.41
CA ARG A 64 -5.56 -11.54 -7.51
C ARG A 64 -7.03 -11.12 -7.60
N GLN A 65 -7.29 -9.82 -7.77
CA GLN A 65 -8.65 -9.29 -7.97
C GLN A 65 -9.22 -9.73 -9.32
N LEU A 66 -8.41 -9.73 -10.37
CA LEU A 66 -8.80 -10.14 -11.71
C LEU A 66 -9.09 -11.64 -11.79
N GLU A 67 -8.26 -12.47 -11.13
CA GLU A 67 -8.44 -13.91 -11.05
C GLU A 67 -9.68 -14.30 -10.22
N SER A 68 -9.94 -13.60 -9.11
CA SER A 68 -11.17 -13.75 -8.32
C SER A 68 -12.42 -13.38 -9.10
N ASN A 69 -12.36 -12.34 -9.94
CA ASN A 69 -13.49 -11.90 -10.76
C ASN A 69 -13.76 -12.92 -11.88
N SER A 70 -12.70 -13.39 -12.55
CA SER A 70 -12.79 -14.44 -13.57
C SER A 70 -13.34 -15.75 -12.99
N ALA A 71 -12.93 -16.16 -11.79
CA ALA A 71 -13.47 -17.36 -11.15
C ALA A 71 -14.98 -17.29 -10.89
N GLY A 72 -15.53 -16.10 -10.62
CA GLY A 72 -16.95 -15.87 -10.42
C GLY A 72 -17.78 -15.93 -11.71
N ASP A 73 -17.21 -15.55 -12.85
CA ASP A 73 -17.88 -15.66 -14.17
C ASP A 73 -18.02 -17.13 -14.62
N ASN A 74 -17.09 -17.99 -14.19
CA ASN A 74 -17.04 -19.42 -14.55
C ASN A 74 -18.13 -20.27 -13.87
N VAL A 75 -18.66 -19.83 -12.73
CA VAL A 75 -19.67 -20.57 -11.95
C VAL A 75 -21.11 -20.20 -12.31
N ILE A 76 -21.31 -19.19 -13.16
CA ILE A 76 -22.65 -18.73 -13.58
C ILE A 76 -23.06 -19.34 -14.95
N LYS A 77 -22.15 -20.08 -15.61
CA LYS A 77 -22.41 -20.76 -16.90
C LYS A 77 -22.94 -22.17 -16.76
#